data_AF-A0A975BT77-F1
#
_entry.id   AF-A0A975BT77-F1
#
_cell.length_a   1.000
_cell.length_b   1.000
_cell.length_c   1.000
_cell.angle_alpha   90.00
_cell.angle_beta   90.00
_cell.angle_gamma   90.00
#
_symmetry.space_group_name_H-M   'P 1'
#
loop_
_entity.id
_entity.type
_entity.pdbx_description
1 polymer ?
#
loop_
_entity_poly.entity_id
_entity_poly.type
_entity_poly.pdbx_seq_one_letter_code
_entity_poly.pdbx_strand_id
1 'polypeptide(L)'
;MEEPQKYQKIEKELDKIIISELNNRFGEKEKNRNPTKINDILEKKNRELVTAHQNGRVASMIPIIFRSYLQIKEGGKLYFEKEDLRNKKEFEIYLGKKNRLRVLVNASLNALTEEDLIYIVRDKKKTFNDEYRKAAEVMELVRKAHDIRQSSDKSDLPVPRDEETAISYLREIAPLNVALQKIESRYIGLKQEPYLCEILQQLQRAINLGFKSITLQSKKASGFLFDQASAIFKSHKSVSASIASIESFMRQKEELVRYYSLFDSIGDENRKKQVESFISTIEATVSKIRKDIEKQKQRETAISEKSNQEIQEAYESFLDIKKMYAEGEFRVESKRKKAVSLLKKCQNILKANGHRIKARDIERFLNSTGIEKAEDTEYMPQAENLFYKRAFLTILPVTIFLGFLNIYQFISGYEAKESHKIALVEMQKKREQNALRYHHKTEIEEAVNEPSEK
;
A
#
# COMPACT_ATOMS: atom_id res chain seq x y z
N MET A 1 -41.83 16.82 37.13
CA MET A 1 -42.80 15.76 37.50
C MET A 1 -42.00 14.48 37.60
N GLU A 2 -41.73 14.02 38.82
CA GLU A 2 -41.03 12.75 39.05
C GLU A 2 -42.03 11.60 38.81
N GLU A 3 -41.77 10.76 37.81
CA GLU A 3 -42.55 9.56 37.56
C GLU A 3 -42.44 8.55 38.73
N PRO A 4 -43.53 7.83 39.06
CA PRO A 4 -43.63 7.11 40.32
C PRO A 4 -42.70 5.89 40.34
N GLN A 5 -41.75 5.87 41.28
CA GLN A 5 -40.82 4.76 41.55
C GLN A 5 -41.47 3.43 41.96
N LYS A 6 -42.81 3.38 42.14
CA LYS A 6 -43.55 2.26 42.78
C LYS A 6 -43.30 0.90 42.12
N TYR A 7 -43.18 0.85 40.79
CA TYR A 7 -43.07 -0.40 40.03
C TYR A 7 -41.74 -0.59 39.27
N GLN A 8 -40.74 0.25 39.51
CA GLN A 8 -39.44 0.15 38.83
C GLN A 8 -38.80 -1.24 38.96
N LYS A 9 -38.99 -1.92 40.09
CA LYS A 9 -38.49 -3.28 40.28
C LYS A 9 -39.15 -4.28 39.33
N ILE A 10 -40.47 -4.18 39.14
CA ILE A 10 -41.19 -5.05 38.20
C ILE A 10 -40.73 -4.75 36.79
N GLU A 11 -40.65 -3.47 36.43
CA GLU A 11 -40.22 -3.05 35.10
C GLU A 11 -38.83 -3.60 34.72
N LYS A 12 -37.84 -3.43 35.61
CA LYS A 12 -36.49 -3.98 35.43
C LYS A 12 -36.47 -5.50 35.32
N GLU A 13 -37.32 -6.19 36.07
CA GLU A 13 -37.45 -7.66 35.96
C GLU A 13 -38.07 -8.07 34.63
N LEU A 14 -39.03 -7.31 34.09
CA LEU A 14 -39.59 -7.57 32.76
C LEU A 14 -38.52 -7.36 31.68
N ASP A 15 -37.69 -6.32 31.78
CA ASP A 15 -36.58 -6.08 30.85
C ASP A 15 -35.58 -7.23 30.85
N LYS A 16 -35.19 -7.74 32.02
CA LYS A 16 -34.34 -8.93 32.13
C LYS A 16 -34.97 -10.16 31.47
N ILE A 17 -36.29 -10.32 31.59
CA ILE A 17 -37.02 -11.41 30.94
C ILE A 17 -36.99 -11.25 29.41
N ILE A 18 -37.19 -10.03 28.90
CA ILE A 18 -37.09 -9.73 27.46
C ILE A 18 -35.71 -10.14 26.94
N ILE A 19 -34.64 -9.65 27.57
CA ILE A 19 -33.25 -9.95 27.18
C ILE A 19 -33.00 -11.46 27.20
N SER A 20 -33.38 -12.13 28.30
CA SER A 20 -33.17 -13.58 28.45
C SER A 20 -33.92 -14.39 27.38
N GLU A 21 -35.15 -14.01 27.04
CA GLU A 21 -35.92 -14.72 26.02
C GLU A 21 -35.42 -14.43 24.61
N LEU A 22 -34.98 -13.21 24.29
CA LEU A 22 -34.33 -12.89 23.01
C LEU A 22 -33.03 -13.70 22.82
N ASN A 23 -32.15 -13.69 23.81
CA ASN A 23 -30.88 -14.42 23.76
C ASN A 23 -31.09 -15.92 23.64
N ASN A 24 -32.10 -16.45 24.32
CA ASN A 24 -32.45 -17.85 24.16
C ASN A 24 -33.08 -18.15 22.78
N ARG A 25 -33.89 -17.25 22.23
CA ARG A 25 -34.51 -17.44 20.90
C ARG A 25 -33.46 -17.55 19.81
N PHE A 26 -32.45 -16.68 19.85
CA PHE A 26 -31.43 -16.49 18.80
C PHE A 26 -30.02 -16.92 19.22
N GLY A 27 -29.88 -17.67 20.32
CA GLY A 27 -28.59 -18.17 20.78
C GLY A 27 -28.08 -19.35 19.95
N GLU A 28 -26.75 -19.50 19.89
CA GLU A 28 -26.08 -20.58 19.13
C GLU A 28 -26.33 -22.00 19.68
N LYS A 29 -26.85 -22.13 20.91
CA LYS A 29 -27.05 -23.45 21.54
C LYS A 29 -28.30 -24.13 20.98
N GLU A 30 -28.12 -25.32 20.41
CA GLU A 30 -29.23 -26.21 20.05
C GLU A 30 -30.14 -26.42 21.27
N LYS A 31 -31.43 -26.12 21.07
CA LYS A 31 -32.45 -26.32 22.09
C LYS A 31 -32.82 -27.78 22.10
N ASN A 32 -32.14 -28.56 22.93
CA ASN A 32 -32.54 -29.94 23.17
C ASN A 32 -33.82 -29.95 24.03
N ARG A 33 -34.99 -29.87 23.37
CA ARG A 33 -36.31 -29.76 24.02
C ARG A 33 -36.90 -31.16 24.18
N ASN A 34 -37.16 -31.56 25.42
CA ASN A 34 -37.86 -32.81 25.71
C ASN A 34 -39.38 -32.54 25.84
N PRO A 35 -40.23 -33.13 24.96
CA PRO A 35 -41.67 -32.87 24.96
C PRO A 35 -42.37 -33.14 26.30
N THR A 36 -42.02 -34.25 26.96
CA THR A 36 -42.58 -34.62 28.28
C THR A 36 -42.23 -33.59 29.34
N LYS A 37 -40.96 -33.18 29.42
CA LYS A 37 -40.53 -32.14 30.37
C LYS A 37 -41.24 -30.80 30.12
N ILE A 38 -41.42 -30.42 28.86
CA ILE A 38 -42.13 -29.18 28.50
C ILE A 38 -43.60 -29.27 28.90
N ASN A 39 -44.25 -30.42 28.67
CA ASN A 39 -45.62 -30.67 29.09
C ASN A 39 -45.81 -30.61 30.61
N ASP A 40 -44.81 -31.04 31.39
CA ASP A 40 -44.83 -30.94 32.85
C ASP A 40 -44.64 -29.49 33.30
N ILE A 41 -43.75 -28.74 32.64
CA ILE A 41 -43.54 -27.31 32.92
C ILE A 41 -44.81 -26.50 32.62
N LEU A 42 -45.49 -26.77 31.49
CA LEU A 42 -46.75 -26.12 31.14
C LEU A 42 -47.83 -26.40 32.18
N GLU A 43 -47.96 -27.66 32.62
CA GLU A 43 -48.93 -28.04 33.64
C GLU A 43 -48.63 -27.38 35.00
N LYS A 44 -47.36 -27.35 35.41
CA LYS A 44 -46.94 -26.64 36.62
C LYS A 44 -47.32 -25.16 36.57
N LYS A 45 -47.00 -24.47 35.46
CA LYS A 45 -47.35 -23.06 35.24
C LYS A 45 -48.87 -22.83 35.25
N ASN A 46 -49.65 -23.73 34.65
CA ASN A 46 -51.11 -23.67 34.70
C ASN A 46 -51.62 -23.71 36.15
N ARG A 47 -51.11 -24.63 36.97
CA ARG A 47 -51.49 -24.75 38.39
C ARG A 47 -51.10 -23.50 39.18
N GLU A 48 -49.87 -23.01 38.99
CA GLU A 48 -49.38 -21.80 39.64
C GLU A 48 -50.28 -20.59 39.37
N LEU A 49 -50.71 -20.38 38.11
CA LEU A 49 -51.61 -19.28 37.76
C LEU A 49 -53.02 -19.44 38.32
N VAL A 50 -53.57 -20.66 38.33
CA VAL A 50 -54.88 -20.92 38.96
C VAL A 50 -54.83 -20.59 40.45
N THR A 51 -53.80 -21.05 41.16
CA THR A 51 -53.60 -20.74 42.59
C THR A 51 -53.41 -19.24 42.82
N ALA A 52 -52.72 -18.54 41.92
CA ALA A 52 -52.56 -17.09 41.99
C ALA A 52 -53.90 -16.35 41.90
N HIS A 53 -54.77 -16.79 40.98
CA HIS A 53 -56.12 -16.26 40.81
C HIS A 53 -56.99 -16.52 42.04
N GLN A 54 -57.01 -17.76 42.54
CA GLN A 54 -57.81 -18.15 43.71
C GLN A 54 -57.42 -17.36 44.98
N ASN A 55 -56.14 -17.01 45.11
CA ASN A 55 -55.62 -16.29 46.27
C ASN A 55 -55.55 -14.76 46.08
N GLY A 56 -55.99 -14.22 44.93
CA GLY A 56 -55.92 -12.79 44.64
C GLY A 56 -54.49 -12.23 44.52
N ARG A 57 -53.49 -13.06 44.17
CA ARG A 57 -52.06 -12.69 44.13
C ARG A 57 -51.52 -12.48 42.72
N VAL A 58 -52.37 -12.08 41.78
CA VAL A 58 -52.01 -11.96 40.36
C VAL A 58 -50.95 -10.86 40.12
N ALA A 59 -51.08 -9.71 40.79
CA ALA A 59 -50.15 -8.58 40.64
C ALA A 59 -48.71 -8.94 41.04
N SER A 60 -48.51 -9.72 42.10
CA SER A 60 -47.18 -10.15 42.54
C SER A 60 -46.54 -11.21 41.63
N MET A 61 -47.33 -11.84 40.75
CA MET A 61 -46.87 -12.84 39.79
C MET A 61 -46.65 -12.31 38.38
N ILE A 62 -46.73 -10.99 38.15
CA ILE A 62 -46.55 -10.37 36.83
C ILE A 62 -45.28 -10.85 36.10
N PRO A 63 -44.09 -10.92 36.72
CA PRO A 63 -42.89 -11.43 36.03
C PRO A 63 -43.04 -12.88 35.54
N ILE A 64 -43.71 -13.74 36.32
CA ILE A 64 -43.94 -15.15 35.95
C ILE A 64 -44.97 -15.24 34.82
N ILE A 65 -46.04 -14.45 34.88
CA ILE A 65 -47.07 -14.35 33.85
C ILE A 65 -46.43 -13.89 32.53
N PHE A 66 -45.65 -12.81 32.57
CA PHE A 66 -44.98 -12.23 31.41
C PHE A 66 -43.94 -13.18 30.80
N ARG A 67 -43.11 -13.84 31.63
CA ARG A 67 -42.19 -14.88 31.15
C ARG A 67 -42.95 -16.02 30.46
N SER A 68 -44.05 -16.48 31.06
CA SER A 68 -44.86 -17.57 30.50
C SER A 68 -45.47 -17.17 29.16
N TYR A 69 -45.94 -15.92 29.04
CA TYR A 69 -46.41 -15.34 27.77
C TYR A 69 -45.35 -15.39 26.67
N LEU A 70 -44.11 -14.99 26.96
CA LEU A 70 -43.03 -15.00 25.96
C LEU A 70 -42.56 -16.44 25.62
N GLN A 71 -42.55 -17.33 26.60
CA GLN A 71 -42.03 -18.70 26.42
C GLN A 71 -42.90 -19.59 25.53
N ILE A 72 -44.22 -19.35 25.50
CA ILE A 72 -45.17 -20.12 24.68
C ILE A 72 -45.35 -19.57 23.26
N LYS A 73 -44.80 -18.39 22.98
CA LYS A 73 -44.76 -17.81 21.63
C LYS A 73 -43.66 -18.47 20.80
N GLU A 74 -43.80 -18.38 19.48
CA GLU A 74 -42.85 -18.87 18.47
C GLU A 74 -41.39 -18.62 18.85
N GLY A 75 -40.52 -19.61 18.69
CA GLY A 75 -39.10 -19.55 19.07
C GLY A 75 -38.78 -19.62 20.57
N GLY A 76 -39.78 -19.46 21.46
CA GLY A 76 -39.64 -19.51 22.91
C GLY A 76 -39.27 -20.91 23.47
N LYS A 77 -38.92 -21.01 24.76
CA LYS A 77 -38.50 -22.30 25.37
C LYS A 77 -39.58 -23.38 25.39
N LEU A 78 -40.84 -22.98 25.46
CA LEU A 78 -42.00 -23.87 25.58
C LEU A 78 -42.81 -23.95 24.28
N TYR A 79 -42.24 -23.46 23.19
CA TYR A 79 -42.85 -23.50 21.88
C TYR A 79 -42.39 -24.73 21.10
N PHE A 80 -43.35 -25.45 20.54
CA PHE A 80 -43.13 -26.48 19.54
C PHE A 80 -43.94 -26.14 18.28
N GLU A 81 -43.31 -26.33 17.13
CA GLU A 81 -43.96 -26.43 15.83
C GLU A 81 -44.61 -27.80 15.66
N LYS A 82 -45.41 -27.99 14.61
CA LYS A 82 -46.08 -29.26 14.35
C LYS A 82 -45.06 -30.36 14.01
N GLU A 83 -43.98 -29.95 13.36
CA GLU A 83 -42.87 -30.74 12.87
C GLU A 83 -41.93 -31.18 14.01
N ASP A 84 -41.91 -30.44 15.12
CA ASP A 84 -41.04 -30.72 16.27
C ASP A 84 -41.45 -32.00 17.04
N LEU A 85 -42.70 -32.45 16.90
CA LEU A 85 -43.24 -33.58 17.63
C LEU A 85 -43.55 -34.75 16.70
N ARG A 86 -43.08 -35.94 17.08
CA ARG A 86 -43.15 -37.15 16.23
C ARG A 86 -44.57 -37.71 16.08
N ASN A 87 -45.47 -37.44 17.03
CA ASN A 87 -46.82 -37.99 17.05
C ASN A 87 -47.90 -36.92 17.25
N LYS A 88 -48.99 -37.03 16.47
CA LYS A 88 -50.19 -36.19 16.58
C LYS A 88 -50.76 -36.14 17.99
N LYS A 89 -50.79 -37.26 18.72
CA LYS A 89 -51.32 -37.30 20.10
C LYS A 89 -50.48 -36.45 21.06
N GLU A 90 -49.16 -36.48 20.93
CA GLU A 90 -48.26 -35.67 21.77
C GLU A 90 -48.43 -34.18 21.50
N PHE A 91 -48.60 -33.83 20.22
CA PHE A 91 -48.88 -32.46 19.80
C PHE A 91 -50.23 -31.95 20.31
N GLU A 92 -51.29 -32.76 20.27
CA GLU A 92 -52.61 -32.40 20.82
C GLU A 92 -52.56 -32.15 22.33
N ILE A 93 -51.87 -33.01 23.09
CA ILE A 93 -51.68 -32.83 24.55
C ILE A 93 -50.92 -31.52 24.83
N TYR A 94 -49.81 -31.30 24.12
CA TYR A 94 -49.04 -30.06 24.21
C TYR A 94 -49.90 -28.84 23.91
N LEU A 95 -50.64 -28.87 22.79
CA LEU A 95 -51.47 -27.77 22.34
C LEU A 95 -52.58 -27.45 23.35
N GLY A 96 -53.21 -28.47 23.93
CA GLY A 96 -54.20 -28.31 25.00
C GLY A 96 -53.62 -27.59 26.22
N LYS A 97 -52.46 -28.04 26.72
CA LYS A 97 -51.77 -27.43 27.88
C LYS A 97 -51.30 -26.00 27.59
N LYS A 98 -50.75 -25.75 26.39
CA LYS A 98 -50.33 -24.43 25.91
C LYS A 98 -51.52 -23.46 25.82
N ASN A 99 -52.63 -23.90 25.25
CA ASN A 99 -53.83 -23.08 25.08
C ASN A 99 -54.44 -22.71 26.43
N ARG A 100 -54.49 -23.66 27.38
CA ARG A 100 -54.90 -23.38 28.76
C ARG A 100 -54.02 -22.31 29.40
N LEU A 101 -52.70 -22.41 29.26
CA LEU A 101 -51.76 -21.42 29.81
C LEU A 101 -51.98 -20.04 29.18
N ARG A 102 -52.18 -19.98 27.87
CA ARG A 102 -52.48 -18.72 27.16
C ARG A 102 -53.76 -18.06 27.68
N VAL A 103 -54.82 -18.85 27.90
CA VAL A 103 -56.09 -18.35 28.45
C VAL A 103 -55.89 -17.82 29.87
N LEU A 104 -55.20 -18.57 30.74
CA LEU A 104 -54.91 -18.15 32.10
C LEU A 104 -54.07 -16.88 32.16
N VAL A 105 -53.03 -16.76 31.32
CA VAL A 105 -52.22 -15.54 31.21
C VAL A 105 -53.07 -14.33 30.83
N ASN A 106 -53.96 -14.47 29.83
CA ASN A 106 -54.82 -13.36 29.42
C ASN A 106 -55.82 -12.99 30.53
N ALA A 107 -56.41 -13.99 31.19
CA ALA A 107 -57.30 -13.78 32.33
C ALA A 107 -56.56 -13.07 33.50
N SER A 108 -55.32 -13.46 33.78
CA SER A 108 -54.47 -12.82 34.79
C SER A 108 -54.25 -11.34 34.48
N LEU A 109 -53.94 -11.01 33.23
CA LEU A 109 -53.71 -9.61 32.85
C LEU A 109 -54.99 -8.77 32.89
N ASN A 110 -56.14 -9.36 32.57
CA ASN A 110 -57.44 -8.68 32.67
C ASN A 110 -57.95 -8.54 34.11
N ALA A 111 -57.44 -9.37 35.04
CA ALA A 111 -57.80 -9.31 36.46
C ALA A 111 -56.97 -8.28 37.24
N LEU A 112 -55.98 -7.64 36.61
CA LEU A 112 -55.23 -6.54 37.23
C LEU A 112 -56.15 -5.33 37.40
N THR A 113 -56.15 -4.74 38.60
CA THR A 113 -56.95 -3.55 38.94
C THR A 113 -56.16 -2.25 38.84
N GLU A 114 -54.83 -2.32 38.93
CA GLU A 114 -53.95 -1.15 38.86
C GLU A 114 -53.57 -0.83 37.39
N GLU A 115 -53.98 0.34 36.90
CA GLU A 115 -53.75 0.77 35.51
C GLU A 115 -52.26 0.84 35.13
N ASP A 116 -51.40 1.31 36.05
CA ASP A 116 -49.95 1.41 35.83
C ASP A 116 -49.31 0.05 35.50
N LEU A 117 -49.73 -1.02 36.20
CA LEU A 117 -49.22 -2.38 35.95
C LEU A 117 -49.68 -2.91 34.60
N ILE A 118 -50.92 -2.60 34.20
CA ILE A 118 -51.47 -2.96 32.89
C ILE A 118 -50.65 -2.23 31.80
N TYR A 119 -50.38 -0.94 31.99
CA TYR A 119 -49.59 -0.13 31.07
C TYR A 119 -48.17 -0.68 30.92
N ILE A 120 -47.46 -0.94 32.03
CA ILE A 120 -46.10 -1.52 32.02
C ILE A 120 -46.07 -2.83 31.23
N VAL A 121 -47.01 -3.75 31.50
CA VAL A 121 -47.03 -5.03 30.77
C VAL A 121 -47.32 -4.82 29.28
N ARG A 122 -48.24 -3.92 28.93
CA ARG A 122 -48.57 -3.62 27.52
C ARG A 122 -47.37 -3.01 26.80
N ASP A 123 -46.69 -2.07 27.41
CA ASP A 123 -45.48 -1.44 26.86
C ASP A 123 -44.37 -2.46 26.66
N LYS A 124 -44.04 -3.26 27.69
CA LYS A 124 -43.01 -4.30 27.58
C LYS A 124 -43.35 -5.39 26.55
N LYS A 125 -44.63 -5.68 26.31
CA LYS A 125 -45.04 -6.55 25.20
C LYS A 125 -44.72 -5.93 23.83
N LYS A 126 -44.92 -4.63 23.67
CA LYS A 126 -44.58 -3.89 22.44
C LYS A 126 -43.07 -3.88 22.25
N THR A 127 -42.32 -3.48 23.28
CA THR A 127 -40.84 -3.50 23.29
C THR A 127 -40.31 -4.87 22.90
N PHE A 128 -40.82 -5.96 23.47
CA PHE A 128 -40.40 -7.31 23.07
C PHE A 128 -40.63 -7.59 21.58
N ASN A 129 -41.78 -7.23 21.02
CA ASN A 129 -42.07 -7.51 19.61
C ASN A 129 -41.17 -6.68 18.68
N ASP A 130 -40.93 -5.41 19.01
CA ASP A 130 -40.04 -4.52 18.25
C ASP A 130 -38.61 -5.04 18.26
N GLU A 131 -38.10 -5.40 19.44
CA GLU A 131 -36.75 -5.95 19.61
C GLU A 131 -36.62 -7.35 19.02
N TYR A 132 -37.67 -8.18 19.05
CA TYR A 132 -37.67 -9.48 18.38
C TYR A 132 -37.52 -9.34 16.86
N ARG A 133 -38.19 -8.35 16.24
CA ARG A 133 -38.04 -8.06 14.81
C ARG A 133 -36.63 -7.58 14.48
N LYS A 134 -36.07 -6.67 15.28
CA LYS A 134 -34.67 -6.22 15.12
C LYS A 134 -33.69 -7.39 15.28
N ALA A 135 -33.90 -8.25 16.28
CA ALA A 135 -33.08 -9.44 16.51
C ALA A 135 -33.12 -10.40 15.30
N ALA A 136 -34.30 -10.63 14.71
CA ALA A 136 -34.43 -11.44 13.51
C ALA A 136 -33.68 -10.82 12.30
N GLU A 137 -33.76 -9.50 12.13
CA GLU A 137 -32.95 -8.77 11.13
C GLU A 137 -31.45 -8.98 11.35
N VAL A 138 -30.98 -8.83 12.60
CA VAL A 138 -29.56 -9.03 12.95
C VAL A 138 -29.13 -10.47 12.68
N MET A 139 -29.96 -11.47 12.98
CA MET A 139 -29.64 -12.87 12.69
C MET A 139 -29.59 -13.18 11.20
N GLU A 140 -30.40 -12.50 10.38
CA GLU A 140 -30.28 -12.59 8.93
C GLU A 140 -28.96 -11.96 8.44
N LEU A 141 -28.48 -10.90 9.08
CA LEU A 141 -27.15 -10.35 8.81
C LEU A 141 -26.02 -11.30 9.23
N VAL A 142 -26.17 -11.99 10.37
CA VAL A 142 -25.24 -13.05 10.82
C VAL A 142 -25.16 -14.14 9.76
N ARG A 143 -26.31 -14.61 9.28
CA ARG A 143 -26.40 -15.63 8.23
C ARG A 143 -25.71 -15.17 6.94
N LYS A 144 -25.99 -13.94 6.47
CA LYS A 144 -25.32 -13.35 5.31
C LYS A 144 -23.81 -13.23 5.48
N ALA A 145 -23.33 -12.81 6.64
CA ALA A 145 -21.89 -12.74 6.93
C ALA A 145 -21.25 -14.14 6.92
N HIS A 146 -21.97 -15.16 7.40
CA HIS A 146 -21.54 -16.55 7.32
C HIS A 146 -21.51 -17.06 5.87
N ASP A 147 -22.53 -16.76 5.06
CA ASP A 147 -22.58 -17.12 3.64
C ASP A 147 -21.45 -16.45 2.84
N ILE A 148 -21.15 -15.18 3.13
CA ILE A 148 -20.00 -14.46 2.56
C ILE A 148 -18.70 -15.18 2.91
N ARG A 149 -18.51 -15.53 4.19
CA ARG A 149 -17.34 -16.28 4.63
C ARG A 149 -17.25 -17.64 3.94
N GLN A 150 -18.33 -18.39 3.84
CA GLN A 150 -18.31 -19.68 3.13
C GLN A 150 -17.96 -19.50 1.65
N SER A 151 -18.44 -18.43 1.02
CA SER A 151 -18.14 -18.14 -0.38
C SER A 151 -16.67 -17.78 -0.58
N SER A 152 -16.05 -17.04 0.36
CA SER A 152 -14.62 -16.76 0.34
C SER A 152 -13.76 -17.96 0.78
N ASP A 153 -14.26 -18.85 1.63
CA ASP A 153 -13.54 -20.06 2.05
C ASP A 153 -13.58 -21.15 0.94
N LYS A 154 -14.66 -21.25 0.16
CA LYS A 154 -14.81 -22.23 -0.94
C LYS A 154 -13.88 -21.98 -2.12
N SER A 155 -13.26 -20.82 -2.20
CA SER A 155 -12.27 -20.53 -3.22
C SER A 155 -10.90 -21.07 -2.81
N ASP A 156 -10.80 -22.39 -2.72
CA ASP A 156 -9.53 -23.15 -2.79
C ASP A 156 -8.92 -23.02 -4.19
N LEU A 157 -8.88 -21.80 -4.73
CA LEU A 157 -8.14 -21.51 -5.94
C LEU A 157 -6.65 -21.68 -5.57
N PRO A 158 -5.93 -22.59 -6.24
CA PRO A 158 -4.49 -22.71 -6.03
C PRO A 158 -3.84 -21.34 -6.25
N VAL A 159 -2.68 -21.10 -5.62
CA VAL A 159 -1.90 -19.86 -5.78
C VAL A 159 -1.93 -19.46 -7.26
N PRO A 160 -2.39 -18.25 -7.61
CA PRO A 160 -2.58 -17.87 -9.00
C PRO A 160 -1.30 -18.13 -9.79
N ARG A 161 -1.42 -18.83 -10.92
CA ARG A 161 -0.28 -19.19 -11.77
C ARG A 161 0.10 -18.07 -12.73
N ASP A 162 -0.82 -17.12 -12.94
CA ASP A 162 -0.77 -16.05 -13.90
C ASP A 162 -1.51 -14.80 -13.39
N GLU A 163 -1.21 -13.65 -14.01
CA GLU A 163 -1.75 -12.35 -13.62
C GLU A 163 -3.26 -12.27 -13.81
N GLU A 164 -3.78 -12.86 -14.89
CA GLU A 164 -5.20 -12.80 -15.24
C GLU A 164 -6.07 -13.56 -14.23
N THR A 165 -5.62 -14.74 -13.81
CA THR A 165 -6.28 -15.50 -12.72
C THR A 165 -6.21 -14.74 -11.39
N ALA A 166 -5.08 -14.10 -11.06
CA ALA A 166 -4.96 -13.31 -9.82
C ALA A 166 -5.90 -12.10 -9.81
N ILE A 167 -6.02 -11.39 -10.94
CA ILE A 167 -6.93 -10.25 -11.10
C ILE A 167 -8.38 -10.71 -11.03
N SER A 168 -8.73 -11.79 -11.73
CA SER A 168 -10.09 -12.35 -11.75
C SER A 168 -10.54 -12.74 -10.35
N TYR A 169 -9.65 -13.38 -9.58
CA TYR A 169 -9.92 -13.75 -8.20
C TYR A 169 -10.16 -12.54 -7.28
N LEU A 170 -9.34 -11.50 -7.40
CA LEU A 170 -9.51 -10.29 -6.59
C LEU A 170 -10.80 -9.53 -6.97
N ARG A 171 -11.20 -9.59 -8.24
CA ARG A 171 -12.50 -9.06 -8.69
C ARG A 171 -13.68 -9.84 -8.15
N GLU A 172 -13.58 -11.15 -7.97
CA GLU A 172 -14.61 -11.97 -7.34
C GLU A 172 -14.75 -11.70 -5.84
N ILE A 173 -13.64 -11.43 -5.15
CA ILE A 173 -13.62 -11.13 -3.70
C ILE A 173 -14.07 -9.70 -3.39
N ALA A 174 -13.76 -8.73 -4.24
CA ALA A 174 -14.11 -7.33 -4.03
C ALA A 174 -15.59 -7.08 -3.67
N PRO A 175 -16.61 -7.63 -4.39
CA PRO A 175 -18.00 -7.44 -4.03
C PRO A 175 -18.37 -8.08 -2.68
N LEU A 176 -17.72 -9.19 -2.31
CA LEU A 176 -17.91 -9.83 -1.00
C LEU A 176 -17.42 -8.92 0.14
N ASN A 177 -16.26 -8.26 -0.05
CA ASN A 177 -15.73 -7.29 0.90
C ASN A 177 -16.66 -6.09 1.08
N VAL A 178 -17.16 -5.53 -0.03
CA VAL A 178 -18.13 -4.41 0.00
C VAL A 178 -19.44 -4.82 0.69
N ALA A 179 -19.93 -6.03 0.44
CA ALA A 179 -21.12 -6.55 1.11
C ALA A 179 -20.90 -6.68 2.63
N LEU A 180 -19.73 -7.16 3.05
CA LEU A 180 -19.39 -7.30 4.46
C LEU A 180 -19.23 -5.94 5.16
N GLN A 181 -18.65 -4.93 4.49
CA GLN A 181 -18.58 -3.55 4.98
C GLN A 181 -19.97 -2.91 5.17
N LYS A 182 -20.94 -3.22 4.29
CA LYS A 182 -22.33 -2.78 4.48
C LYS A 182 -22.94 -3.41 5.73
N ILE A 183 -22.67 -4.69 5.98
CA ILE A 183 -23.12 -5.38 7.19
C ILE A 183 -22.48 -4.77 8.44
N GLU A 184 -21.17 -4.49 8.40
CA GLU A 184 -20.46 -3.80 9.48
C GLU A 184 -21.03 -2.41 9.77
N SER A 185 -21.35 -1.63 8.73
CA SER A 185 -21.99 -0.32 8.87
C SER A 185 -23.34 -0.42 9.58
N ARG A 186 -24.15 -1.45 9.25
CA ARG A 186 -25.43 -1.71 9.93
C ARG A 186 -25.22 -2.13 11.38
N TYR A 187 -24.21 -2.96 11.67
CA TYR A 187 -23.82 -3.34 13.03
C TYR A 187 -23.45 -2.12 13.89
N ILE A 188 -22.65 -1.18 13.35
CA ILE A 188 -22.25 0.05 14.05
C ILE A 188 -23.50 0.86 14.47
N GLY A 189 -24.49 0.99 13.58
CA GLY A 189 -25.74 1.69 13.87
C GLY A 189 -26.60 1.02 14.95
N LEU A 190 -26.42 -0.28 15.20
CA LEU A 190 -27.18 -1.05 16.19
C LEU A 190 -26.42 -1.28 17.50
N LYS A 191 -25.14 -0.89 17.58
CA LYS A 191 -24.24 -1.20 18.71
C LYS A 191 -24.75 -0.72 20.07
N GLN A 192 -25.59 0.30 20.09
CA GLN A 192 -26.13 0.91 21.32
C GLN A 192 -27.46 0.28 21.79
N GLU A 193 -28.00 -0.72 21.07
CA GLU A 193 -29.28 -1.34 21.40
C GLU A 193 -29.15 -2.24 22.65
N PRO A 194 -29.78 -1.88 23.79
CA PRO A 194 -29.53 -2.53 25.08
C PRO A 194 -30.08 -3.97 25.16
N TYR A 195 -31.13 -4.28 24.39
CA TYR A 195 -31.78 -5.59 24.40
C TYR A 195 -31.09 -6.64 23.54
N LEU A 196 -30.16 -6.24 22.67
CA LEU A 196 -29.60 -7.09 21.61
C LEU A 196 -28.12 -7.42 21.79
N CYS A 197 -27.53 -7.11 22.95
CA CYS A 197 -26.08 -7.13 23.16
C CYS A 197 -25.43 -8.49 22.79
N GLU A 198 -26.00 -9.64 23.20
CA GLU A 198 -25.44 -10.96 22.86
C GLU A 198 -25.59 -11.31 21.37
N ILE A 199 -26.70 -10.93 20.75
CA ILE A 199 -26.97 -11.18 19.33
C ILE A 199 -26.03 -10.33 18.46
N LEU A 200 -25.79 -9.08 18.87
CA LEU A 200 -24.83 -8.19 18.23
C LEU A 200 -23.39 -8.70 18.38
N GLN A 201 -23.04 -9.35 19.50
CA GLN A 201 -21.75 -10.04 19.64
C GLN A 201 -21.59 -11.19 18.65
N GLN A 202 -22.65 -11.97 18.38
CA GLN A 202 -22.60 -13.01 17.34
C GLN A 202 -22.37 -12.39 15.96
N LEU A 203 -23.06 -11.29 15.63
CA LEU A 203 -22.84 -10.55 14.38
C LEU A 203 -21.41 -10.04 14.28
N GLN A 204 -20.87 -9.44 15.34
CA GLN A 204 -19.49 -8.97 15.37
C GLN A 204 -18.49 -10.11 15.11
N ARG A 205 -18.69 -11.27 15.74
CA ARG A 205 -17.84 -12.45 15.50
C ARG A 205 -17.94 -12.91 14.04
N ALA A 206 -19.14 -12.99 13.48
CA ALA A 206 -19.34 -13.38 12.09
C ALA A 206 -18.66 -12.40 11.11
N ILE A 207 -18.79 -11.10 11.33
CA ILE A 207 -18.12 -10.04 10.56
C ILE A 207 -16.59 -10.21 10.64
N ASN A 208 -16.04 -10.33 11.84
CA ASN A 208 -14.59 -10.48 12.04
C ASN A 208 -14.04 -11.73 11.35
N LEU A 209 -14.75 -12.86 11.44
CA LEU A 209 -14.37 -14.09 10.76
C LEU A 209 -14.47 -13.96 9.24
N GLY A 210 -15.50 -13.28 8.72
CA GLY A 210 -15.64 -12.96 7.30
C GLY A 210 -14.48 -12.12 6.77
N PHE A 211 -14.14 -11.01 7.45
CA PHE A 211 -13.03 -10.16 7.04
C PHE A 211 -11.69 -10.89 7.11
N LYS A 212 -11.48 -11.72 8.14
CA LYS A 212 -10.28 -12.53 8.27
C LYS A 212 -10.13 -13.52 7.11
N SER A 213 -11.21 -14.20 6.71
CA SER A 213 -11.21 -15.11 5.55
C SER A 213 -10.90 -14.36 4.25
N ILE A 214 -11.64 -13.27 3.96
CA ILE A 214 -11.43 -12.43 2.79
C ILE A 214 -9.99 -11.92 2.71
N THR A 215 -9.44 -11.43 3.82
CA THR A 215 -8.07 -10.91 3.89
C THR A 215 -7.03 -12.00 3.66
N LEU A 216 -7.20 -13.17 4.28
CA LEU A 216 -6.27 -14.29 4.12
C LEU A 216 -6.20 -14.74 2.65
N GLN A 217 -7.36 -14.81 2.01
CA GLN A 217 -7.49 -15.25 0.63
C GLN A 217 -6.98 -14.19 -0.35
N SER A 218 -7.37 -12.92 -0.16
CA SER A 218 -6.88 -11.83 -1.00
C SER A 218 -5.36 -11.68 -0.89
N LYS A 219 -4.76 -11.93 0.29
CA LYS A 219 -3.31 -11.80 0.52
C LYS A 219 -2.45 -12.65 -0.41
N LYS A 220 -2.90 -13.85 -0.80
CA LYS A 220 -2.15 -14.74 -1.70
C LYS A 220 -2.10 -14.18 -3.12
N ALA A 221 -3.25 -13.82 -3.70
CA ALA A 221 -3.32 -13.28 -5.05
C ALA A 221 -2.69 -11.89 -5.17
N SER A 222 -2.97 -11.01 -4.20
CA SER A 222 -2.31 -9.71 -4.10
C SER A 222 -0.80 -9.82 -3.85
N GLY A 223 -0.35 -10.87 -3.16
CA GLY A 223 1.07 -11.19 -2.99
C GLY A 223 1.75 -11.52 -4.31
N PHE A 224 1.15 -12.43 -5.08
CA PHE A 224 1.64 -12.78 -6.41
C PHE A 224 1.76 -11.56 -7.33
N LEU A 225 0.73 -10.71 -7.40
CA LEU A 225 0.75 -9.48 -8.20
C LEU A 225 1.81 -8.49 -7.73
N PHE A 226 2.03 -8.41 -6.42
CA PHE A 226 3.06 -7.56 -5.86
C PHE A 226 4.46 -8.07 -6.16
N ASP A 227 4.66 -9.39 -6.21
CA ASP A 227 5.92 -9.99 -6.62
C ASP A 227 6.22 -9.68 -8.10
N GLN A 228 5.20 -9.68 -8.97
CA GLN A 228 5.35 -9.22 -10.37
C GLN A 228 5.75 -7.74 -10.45
N ALA A 229 5.06 -6.86 -9.72
CA ALA A 229 5.42 -5.45 -9.64
C ALA A 229 6.85 -5.24 -9.10
N SER A 230 7.24 -6.04 -8.10
CA SER A 230 8.59 -6.02 -7.53
C SER A 230 9.64 -6.53 -8.51
N ALA A 231 9.33 -7.51 -9.35
CA ALA A 231 10.22 -8.00 -10.40
C ALA A 231 10.49 -6.91 -11.45
N ILE A 232 9.44 -6.18 -11.88
CA ILE A 232 9.56 -5.03 -12.77
C ILE A 232 10.50 -3.98 -12.15
N PHE A 233 10.30 -3.63 -10.88
CA PHE A 233 11.16 -2.66 -10.21
C PHE A 233 12.60 -3.14 -9.99
N LYS A 234 12.82 -4.43 -9.73
CA LYS A 234 14.18 -5.01 -9.67
C LYS A 234 14.87 -4.94 -11.03
N SER A 235 14.15 -5.18 -12.12
CA SER A 235 14.69 -5.06 -13.47
C SER A 235 15.15 -3.62 -13.76
N HIS A 236 14.38 -2.60 -13.34
CA HIS A 236 14.80 -1.20 -13.39
C HIS A 236 16.14 -0.97 -12.68
N LYS A 237 16.32 -1.51 -11.46
CA LYS A 237 17.57 -1.35 -10.70
C LYS A 237 18.80 -2.00 -11.37
N SER A 238 18.60 -3.04 -12.17
CA SER A 238 19.70 -3.73 -12.88
C SER A 238 20.13 -3.05 -14.18
N VAL A 239 19.31 -2.16 -14.74
CA VAL A 239 19.61 -1.46 -15.99
C VAL A 239 20.37 -0.17 -15.70
N SER A 240 21.47 0.08 -16.40
CA SER A 240 22.24 1.31 -16.25
C SER A 240 21.44 2.53 -16.73
N ALA A 241 21.45 3.60 -15.93
CA ALA A 241 20.77 4.84 -16.26
C ALA A 241 21.45 5.53 -17.46
N SER A 242 20.81 5.47 -18.63
CA SER A 242 21.32 6.06 -19.87
C SER A 242 20.17 6.60 -20.73
N ILE A 243 20.48 7.38 -21.75
CA ILE A 243 19.46 7.92 -22.67
C ILE A 243 18.68 6.79 -23.36
N ALA A 244 19.37 5.71 -23.73
CA ALA A 244 18.77 4.54 -24.36
C ALA A 244 17.79 3.78 -23.44
N SER A 245 17.91 3.94 -22.12
CA SER A 245 17.06 3.24 -21.15
C SER A 245 15.78 4.01 -20.79
N ILE A 246 15.62 5.27 -21.23
CA ILE A 246 14.46 6.11 -20.89
C ILE A 246 13.14 5.45 -21.33
N GLU A 247 13.08 4.94 -22.55
CA GLU A 247 11.86 4.32 -23.07
C GLU A 247 11.48 3.06 -22.28
N SER A 248 12.47 2.24 -21.93
CA SER A 248 12.27 1.07 -21.07
C SER A 248 11.76 1.46 -19.68
N PHE A 249 12.31 2.52 -19.08
CA PHE A 249 11.87 3.02 -17.77
C PHE A 249 10.45 3.58 -17.82
N MET A 250 10.06 4.25 -18.91
CA MET A 250 8.69 4.72 -19.12
C MET A 250 7.71 3.54 -19.22
N ARG A 251 8.04 2.49 -19.99
CA ARG A 251 7.21 1.28 -20.07
C ARG A 251 7.06 0.58 -18.71
N GLN A 252 8.15 0.42 -17.96
CA GLN A 252 8.12 -0.14 -16.61
C GLN A 252 7.27 0.70 -15.64
N LYS A 253 7.33 2.03 -15.75
CA LYS A 253 6.47 2.94 -15.00
C LYS A 253 4.99 2.70 -15.34
N GLU A 254 4.63 2.61 -16.62
CA GLU A 254 3.25 2.38 -17.06
C GLU A 254 2.68 1.06 -16.50
N GLU A 255 3.48 -0.01 -16.50
CA GLU A 255 3.09 -1.28 -15.89
C GLU A 255 2.90 -1.15 -14.37
N LEU A 256 3.80 -0.45 -13.67
CA LEU A 256 3.64 -0.19 -12.23
C LEU A 256 2.40 0.67 -11.92
N VAL A 257 2.05 1.63 -12.78
CA VAL A 257 0.82 2.41 -12.66
C VAL A 257 -0.41 1.52 -12.82
N ARG A 258 -0.37 0.51 -13.71
CA ARG A 258 -1.43 -0.51 -13.80
C ARG A 258 -1.60 -1.24 -12.47
N TYR A 259 -0.51 -1.73 -11.88
CA TYR A 259 -0.55 -2.40 -10.57
C TYR A 259 -1.00 -1.47 -9.44
N TYR A 260 -0.61 -0.19 -9.47
CA TYR A 260 -1.09 0.81 -8.51
C TYR A 260 -2.62 0.95 -8.55
N SER A 261 -3.19 1.12 -9.76
CA SER A 261 -4.65 1.23 -9.93
C SER A 261 -5.40 -0.04 -9.49
N LEU A 262 -4.78 -1.20 -9.69
CA LEU A 262 -5.34 -2.47 -9.25
C LEU A 262 -5.39 -2.56 -7.71
N PHE A 263 -4.28 -2.25 -7.02
CA PHE A 263 -4.26 -2.26 -5.55
C PHE A 263 -5.17 -1.19 -4.93
N ASP A 264 -5.32 -0.04 -5.58
CA ASP A 264 -6.29 0.99 -5.20
C ASP A 264 -7.73 0.48 -5.27
N SER A 265 -8.10 -0.18 -6.38
CA SER A 265 -9.43 -0.76 -6.56
C SER A 265 -9.78 -1.87 -5.57
N ILE A 266 -8.77 -2.57 -5.05
CA ILE A 266 -8.93 -3.66 -4.07
C ILE A 266 -8.91 -3.12 -2.62
N GLY A 267 -8.42 -1.89 -2.41
CA GLY A 267 -8.26 -1.28 -1.09
C GLY A 267 -7.02 -1.76 -0.32
N ASP A 268 -5.99 -2.26 -1.00
CA ASP A 268 -4.72 -2.65 -0.37
C ASP A 268 -3.76 -1.46 -0.28
N GLU A 269 -4.02 -0.59 0.71
CA GLU A 269 -3.27 0.63 0.94
C GLU A 269 -1.77 0.40 1.21
N ASN A 270 -1.40 -0.73 1.81
CA ASN A 270 0.00 -1.02 2.11
C ASN A 270 0.79 -1.29 0.83
N ARG A 271 0.28 -2.16 -0.05
CA ARG A 271 0.95 -2.48 -1.31
C ARG A 271 0.87 -1.32 -2.30
N LYS A 272 -0.24 -0.60 -2.33
CA LYS A 272 -0.41 0.65 -3.11
C LYS A 272 0.72 1.64 -2.82
N LYS A 273 0.98 1.96 -1.54
CA LYS A 273 2.06 2.88 -1.13
C LYS A 273 3.45 2.38 -1.53
N GLN A 274 3.69 1.06 -1.49
CA GLN A 274 4.96 0.50 -1.92
C GLN A 274 5.16 0.63 -3.44
N VAL A 275 4.13 0.33 -4.23
CA VAL A 275 4.19 0.52 -5.70
C VAL A 275 4.34 2.00 -6.06
N GLU A 276 3.69 2.91 -5.34
CA GLU A 276 3.87 4.36 -5.48
C GLU A 276 5.34 4.80 -5.28
N SER A 277 6.02 4.20 -4.30
CA SER A 277 7.45 4.46 -4.07
C SER A 277 8.33 3.96 -5.21
N PHE A 278 7.95 2.83 -5.86
CA PHE A 278 8.64 2.32 -7.05
C PHE A 278 8.48 3.30 -8.21
N ILE A 279 7.25 3.74 -8.48
CA ILE A 279 6.94 4.74 -9.52
C ILE A 279 7.76 6.02 -9.31
N SER A 280 7.73 6.57 -8.10
CA SER A 280 8.46 7.80 -7.75
C SER A 280 9.98 7.66 -7.98
N THR A 281 10.54 6.48 -7.70
CA THR A 281 11.96 6.20 -7.90
C THR A 281 12.34 6.20 -9.39
N ILE A 282 11.51 5.58 -10.23
CA ILE A 282 11.70 5.58 -11.69
C ILE A 282 11.57 7.01 -12.23
N GLU A 283 10.57 7.76 -11.79
CA GLU A 283 10.39 9.17 -12.19
C GLU A 283 11.58 10.06 -11.82
N ALA A 284 12.15 9.87 -10.64
CA ALA A 284 13.34 10.59 -10.22
C ALA A 284 14.54 10.27 -11.12
N THR A 285 14.70 9.01 -11.51
CA THR A 285 15.78 8.54 -12.39
C THR A 285 15.60 9.10 -13.82
N VAL A 286 14.39 9.02 -14.37
CA VAL A 286 14.05 9.61 -15.68
C VAL A 286 14.28 11.13 -15.66
N SER A 287 13.87 11.82 -14.59
CA SER A 287 14.08 13.26 -14.43
C SER A 287 15.56 13.63 -14.35
N LYS A 288 16.37 12.81 -13.69
CA LYS A 288 17.83 12.99 -13.64
C LYS A 288 18.45 12.87 -15.03
N ILE A 289 18.10 11.81 -15.78
CA ILE A 289 18.61 11.62 -17.14
C ILE A 289 18.19 12.80 -18.04
N ARG A 290 16.94 13.27 -17.94
CA ARG A 290 16.47 14.46 -18.69
C ARG A 290 17.28 15.72 -18.35
N LYS A 291 17.56 15.97 -17.06
CA LYS A 291 18.40 17.10 -16.64
C LYS A 291 19.84 16.98 -17.16
N ASP A 292 20.39 15.76 -17.21
CA ASP A 292 21.73 15.53 -17.72
C ASP A 292 21.80 15.74 -19.25
N ILE A 293 20.74 15.34 -19.99
CA ILE A 293 20.58 15.67 -21.42
C ILE A 293 20.52 17.18 -21.63
N GLU A 294 19.72 17.89 -20.83
CA GLU A 294 19.57 19.34 -20.96
C GLU A 294 20.88 20.08 -20.68
N LYS A 295 21.64 19.65 -19.67
CA LYS A 295 22.99 20.18 -19.39
C LYS A 295 23.97 19.89 -20.52
N GLN A 296 23.93 18.70 -21.14
CA GLN A 296 24.76 18.40 -22.30
C GLN A 296 24.41 19.32 -23.47
N LYS A 297 23.12 19.49 -23.75
CA LYS A 297 22.64 20.37 -24.81
C LYS A 297 23.03 21.83 -24.57
N GLN A 298 22.93 22.32 -23.33
CA GLN A 298 23.39 23.67 -22.95
C GLN A 298 24.90 23.85 -23.09
N ARG A 299 25.70 22.81 -22.78
CA ARG A 299 27.15 22.85 -22.99
C ARG A 299 27.48 22.86 -24.48
N GLU A 300 26.80 22.07 -25.29
CA GLU A 300 26.97 22.06 -26.75
C GLU A 300 26.58 23.40 -27.37
N THR A 301 25.46 24.00 -26.97
CA THR A 301 25.07 25.34 -27.43
C THR A 301 26.07 26.39 -26.98
N ALA A 302 26.55 26.37 -25.73
CA ALA A 302 27.54 27.33 -25.25
C ALA A 302 28.89 27.19 -25.98
N ILE A 303 29.34 25.96 -26.28
CA ILE A 303 30.54 25.71 -27.08
C ILE A 303 30.34 26.22 -28.51
N SER A 304 29.16 25.96 -29.10
CA SER A 304 28.81 26.45 -30.44
C SER A 304 28.72 27.99 -30.49
N GLU A 305 28.14 28.63 -29.49
CA GLU A 305 28.02 30.09 -29.37
C GLU A 305 29.39 30.73 -29.19
N LYS A 306 30.24 30.17 -28.31
CA LYS A 306 31.61 30.63 -28.12
C LYS A 306 32.43 30.50 -29.40
N SER A 307 32.32 29.36 -30.10
CA SER A 307 32.96 29.17 -31.41
C SER A 307 32.45 30.19 -32.43
N ASN A 308 31.15 30.46 -32.47
CA ASN A 308 30.56 31.47 -33.36
C ASN A 308 31.02 32.90 -33.03
N GLN A 309 31.13 33.26 -31.74
CA GLN A 309 31.67 34.55 -31.29
C GLN A 309 33.15 34.70 -31.68
N GLU A 310 33.98 33.68 -31.42
CA GLU A 310 35.40 33.69 -31.83
C GLU A 310 35.57 33.85 -33.34
N ILE A 311 34.69 33.23 -34.14
CA ILE A 311 34.63 33.39 -35.60
C ILE A 311 34.23 34.82 -35.98
N GLN A 312 33.24 35.40 -35.29
CA GLN A 312 32.74 36.75 -35.56
C GLN A 312 33.79 37.81 -35.22
N GLU A 313 34.36 37.76 -34.01
CA GLU A 313 35.40 38.69 -33.55
C GLU A 313 36.66 38.63 -34.44
N ALA A 314 37.07 37.42 -34.87
CA ALA A 314 38.19 37.26 -35.79
C ALA A 314 37.91 37.89 -37.16
N TYR A 315 36.66 37.86 -37.62
CA TYR A 315 36.27 38.47 -38.88
C TYR A 315 36.07 40.00 -38.77
N GLU A 316 35.52 40.49 -37.67
CA GLU A 316 35.43 41.93 -37.38
C GLU A 316 36.82 42.56 -37.22
N SER A 317 37.73 41.90 -36.51
CA SER A 317 39.14 42.31 -36.41
C SER A 317 39.80 42.41 -37.79
N PHE A 318 39.47 41.51 -38.72
CA PHE A 318 39.92 41.60 -40.10
C PHE A 318 39.33 42.81 -40.83
N LEU A 319 38.04 43.07 -40.68
CA LEU A 319 37.38 44.23 -41.29
C LEU A 319 37.93 45.56 -40.75
N ASP A 320 38.25 45.64 -39.47
CA ASP A 320 38.84 46.82 -38.85
C ASP A 320 40.28 47.06 -39.33
N ILE A 321 41.10 46.00 -39.41
CA ILE A 321 42.43 46.10 -40.01
C ILE A 321 42.35 46.51 -41.48
N LYS A 322 41.33 46.04 -42.21
CA LYS A 322 41.07 46.45 -43.59
C LYS A 322 40.69 47.94 -43.70
N LYS A 323 39.90 48.47 -42.76
CA LYS A 323 39.57 49.92 -42.69
C LYS A 323 40.78 50.78 -42.31
N MET A 324 41.52 50.43 -41.26
CA MET A 324 42.75 51.12 -40.85
C MET A 324 43.80 51.17 -41.98
N TYR A 325 43.79 50.17 -42.87
CA TYR A 325 44.66 50.15 -44.05
C TYR A 325 44.21 51.15 -45.10
N ALA A 326 42.90 51.24 -45.35
CA ALA A 326 42.33 52.23 -46.25
C ALA A 326 42.55 53.68 -45.75
N GLU A 327 42.57 53.88 -44.43
CA GLU A 327 42.82 55.17 -43.76
C GLU A 327 44.32 55.53 -43.70
N GLY A 328 45.23 54.64 -44.11
CA GLY A 328 46.65 54.92 -44.25
C GLY A 328 47.45 54.89 -42.93
N GLU A 329 46.92 54.29 -41.87
CA GLU A 329 47.53 54.29 -40.53
C GLU A 329 48.75 53.36 -40.36
N PHE A 330 49.06 52.51 -41.34
CA PHE A 330 50.16 51.53 -41.29
C PHE A 330 51.51 52.06 -41.78
N ARG A 331 51.79 53.36 -41.61
CA ARG A 331 53.09 53.97 -41.96
C ARG A 331 54.24 53.59 -41.02
N VAL A 332 53.93 53.04 -39.84
CA VAL A 332 54.92 52.61 -38.84
C VAL A 332 55.11 51.10 -38.88
N GLU A 333 56.36 50.64 -39.02
CA GLU A 333 56.71 49.24 -39.24
C GLU A 333 56.25 48.30 -38.09
N SER A 334 56.28 48.78 -36.85
CA SER A 334 55.80 48.04 -35.67
C SER A 334 54.28 47.79 -35.70
N LYS A 335 53.48 48.77 -36.18
CA LYS A 335 52.03 48.62 -36.38
C LYS A 335 51.72 47.64 -37.50
N ARG A 336 52.53 47.65 -38.58
CA ARG A 336 52.42 46.74 -39.73
C ARG A 336 52.70 45.29 -39.34
N LYS A 337 53.81 45.01 -38.63
CA LYS A 337 54.16 43.67 -38.14
C LYS A 337 53.10 43.09 -37.18
N LYS A 338 52.54 43.93 -36.30
CA LYS A 338 51.45 43.55 -35.39
C LYS A 338 50.14 43.26 -36.14
N ALA A 339 49.81 44.01 -37.19
CA ALA A 339 48.64 43.75 -38.02
C ALA A 339 48.76 42.43 -38.79
N VAL A 340 49.92 42.12 -39.35
CA VAL A 340 50.17 40.84 -40.08
C VAL A 340 50.04 39.64 -39.15
N SER A 341 50.58 39.69 -37.93
CA SER A 341 50.47 38.59 -36.98
C SER A 341 49.02 38.38 -36.53
N LEU A 342 48.25 39.45 -36.34
CA LEU A 342 46.82 39.38 -36.03
C LEU A 342 46.00 38.84 -37.21
N LEU A 343 46.28 39.24 -38.45
CA LEU A 343 45.62 38.71 -39.65
C LEU A 343 45.88 37.22 -39.85
N LYS A 344 47.13 36.76 -39.65
CA LYS A 344 47.47 35.32 -39.68
C LYS A 344 46.77 34.55 -38.56
N LYS A 345 46.65 35.14 -37.36
CA LYS A 345 45.89 34.55 -36.25
C LYS A 345 44.40 34.43 -36.58
N CYS A 346 43.78 35.47 -37.14
CA CYS A 346 42.38 35.45 -37.58
C CYS A 346 42.13 34.43 -38.69
N GLN A 347 43.04 34.35 -39.68
CA GLN A 347 42.99 33.35 -40.75
C GLN A 347 43.03 31.92 -40.21
N ASN A 348 43.92 31.64 -39.26
CA ASN A 348 44.04 30.32 -38.65
C ASN A 348 42.78 29.94 -37.86
N ILE A 349 42.19 30.89 -37.11
CA ILE A 349 40.92 30.69 -36.38
C ILE A 349 39.78 30.39 -37.35
N LEU A 350 39.65 31.13 -38.46
CA LEU A 350 38.60 30.91 -39.47
C LEU A 350 38.78 29.61 -40.26
N LYS A 351 40.03 29.22 -40.55
CA LYS A 351 40.36 27.96 -41.24
C LYS A 351 40.10 26.75 -40.36
N ALA A 352 40.43 26.83 -39.07
CA ALA A 352 40.17 25.76 -38.09
C ALA A 352 38.67 25.50 -37.89
N ASN A 353 37.85 26.56 -37.93
CA ASN A 353 36.39 26.46 -37.79
C ASN A 353 35.64 26.30 -39.14
N GLY A 354 36.33 25.92 -40.23
CA GLY A 354 35.69 25.55 -41.51
C GLY A 354 35.22 26.71 -42.40
N HIS A 355 35.43 27.98 -42.03
CA HIS A 355 35.05 29.15 -42.84
C HIS A 355 36.08 29.49 -43.94
N ARG A 356 36.21 28.57 -44.90
CA ARG A 356 37.22 28.62 -45.98
C ARG A 356 37.13 29.86 -46.86
N ILE A 357 35.93 30.38 -47.13
CA ILE A 357 35.72 31.57 -47.97
C ILE A 357 36.26 32.82 -47.26
N LYS A 358 35.84 33.05 -46.01
CA LYS A 358 36.31 34.19 -45.19
C LYS A 358 37.82 34.13 -44.94
N ALA A 359 38.37 32.94 -44.68
CA ALA A 359 39.82 32.76 -44.54
C ALA A 359 40.59 33.08 -45.84
N ARG A 360 40.01 32.76 -47.00
CA ARG A 360 40.57 33.08 -48.33
C ARG A 360 40.50 34.57 -48.63
N ASP A 361 39.50 35.29 -48.13
CA ASP A 361 39.42 36.74 -48.26
C ASP A 361 40.53 37.46 -47.46
N ILE A 362 40.88 36.96 -46.28
CA ILE A 362 42.05 37.44 -45.51
C ILE A 362 43.35 37.16 -46.28
N GLU A 363 43.49 35.96 -46.86
CA GLU A 363 44.65 35.58 -47.66
C GLU A 363 44.81 36.45 -48.91
N ARG A 364 43.70 36.71 -49.62
CA ARG A 364 43.67 37.64 -50.76
C ARG A 364 44.04 39.05 -50.34
N PHE A 365 43.53 39.52 -49.20
CA PHE A 365 43.86 40.84 -48.67
C PHE A 365 45.36 40.96 -48.33
N LEU A 366 45.94 39.97 -47.64
CA LEU A 366 47.38 39.92 -47.35
C LEU A 366 48.23 39.97 -48.63
N ASN A 367 47.83 39.19 -49.65
CA ASN A 367 48.54 39.12 -50.93
C ASN A 367 48.36 40.37 -51.81
N SER A 368 47.19 40.99 -51.82
CA SER A 368 46.87 42.15 -52.68
C SER A 368 47.39 43.47 -52.15
N THR A 369 47.49 43.61 -50.82
CA THR A 369 47.94 44.85 -50.16
C THR A 369 49.46 44.93 -50.00
N GLY A 370 50.17 43.81 -50.22
CA GLY A 370 51.61 43.75 -50.06
C GLY A 370 52.11 44.05 -48.65
N ILE A 371 51.23 44.08 -47.63
CA ILE A 371 51.59 44.36 -46.23
C ILE A 371 52.66 43.38 -45.74
N GLU A 372 52.72 42.18 -46.32
CA GLU A 372 53.73 41.16 -46.03
C GLU A 372 55.08 41.38 -46.73
N LYS A 373 55.14 42.17 -47.81
CA LYS A 373 56.32 42.35 -48.69
C LYS A 373 56.99 43.73 -48.54
N ALA A 374 57.47 44.04 -47.35
CA ALA A 374 58.52 45.06 -47.19
C ALA A 374 59.72 44.41 -46.49
N GLU A 375 60.69 44.06 -47.34
CA GLU A 375 62.09 43.69 -47.12
C GLU A 375 62.44 42.54 -46.17
N ASP A 376 62.86 41.44 -46.79
CA ASP A 376 63.86 40.52 -46.27
C ASP A 376 65.19 41.26 -46.08
N THR A 377 65.57 41.55 -44.83
CA THR A 377 66.97 41.58 -44.38
C THR A 377 67.00 41.47 -42.86
N GLU A 378 67.18 40.25 -42.36
CA GLU A 378 68.22 39.90 -41.39
C GLU A 378 67.99 38.46 -40.91
N TYR A 379 68.88 37.58 -41.36
CA TYR A 379 69.14 36.31 -40.70
C TYR A 379 69.73 36.61 -39.31
N MET A 380 68.87 36.70 -38.30
CA MET A 380 69.28 36.59 -36.90
C MET A 380 69.15 35.13 -36.47
N PRO A 381 70.21 34.48 -35.95
CA PRO A 381 70.16 33.07 -35.60
C PRO A 381 69.26 32.88 -34.38
N GLN A 382 68.09 32.26 -34.56
CA GLN A 382 67.26 31.80 -33.46
C GLN A 382 67.88 30.56 -32.81
N ALA A 383 68.96 30.76 -32.05
CA ALA A 383 69.61 29.72 -31.28
C ALA A 383 68.79 29.27 -30.06
N GLU A 384 67.77 30.02 -29.65
CA GLU A 384 66.96 29.68 -28.45
C GLU A 384 65.68 28.88 -28.76
N ASN A 385 65.02 29.10 -29.91
CA ASN A 385 63.78 28.39 -30.27
C ASN A 385 63.99 26.92 -30.69
N LEU A 386 65.17 26.59 -31.22
CA LEU A 386 65.52 25.20 -31.54
C LEU A 386 65.80 24.37 -30.29
N PHE A 387 66.29 25.00 -29.22
CA PHE A 387 66.52 24.33 -27.94
C PHE A 387 65.19 23.98 -27.25
N TYR A 388 64.24 24.92 -27.18
CA TYR A 388 62.91 24.64 -26.63
C TYR A 388 62.12 23.66 -27.47
N LYS A 389 62.18 23.72 -28.80
CA LYS A 389 61.46 22.79 -29.67
C LYS A 389 62.06 21.38 -29.62
N ARG A 390 63.39 21.24 -29.56
CA ARG A 390 64.06 19.94 -29.35
C ARG A 390 63.84 19.41 -27.94
N ALA A 391 64.00 20.23 -26.90
CA ALA A 391 63.74 19.86 -25.51
C ALA A 391 62.27 19.48 -25.30
N PHE A 392 61.32 20.18 -25.91
CA PHE A 392 59.91 19.81 -25.85
C PHE A 392 59.63 18.49 -26.59
N LEU A 393 60.26 18.26 -27.74
CA LEU A 393 60.13 16.98 -28.48
C LEU A 393 60.81 15.80 -27.79
N THR A 394 61.86 16.00 -26.98
CA THR A 394 62.45 14.94 -26.15
C THR A 394 61.75 14.77 -24.79
N ILE A 395 61.26 15.84 -24.17
CA ILE A 395 60.62 15.79 -22.86
C ILE A 395 59.16 15.31 -22.97
N LEU A 396 58.42 15.70 -24.01
CA LEU A 396 57.00 15.34 -24.15
C LEU A 396 56.75 13.82 -24.21
N PRO A 397 57.51 13.00 -24.96
CA PRO A 397 57.34 11.56 -24.93
C PRO A 397 57.69 10.97 -23.56
N VAL A 398 58.70 11.52 -22.88
CA VAL A 398 59.12 11.08 -21.55
C VAL A 398 58.09 11.47 -20.48
N THR A 399 57.47 12.65 -20.55
CA THR A 399 56.40 13.07 -19.64
C THR A 399 55.09 12.34 -19.91
N ILE A 400 54.76 12.05 -21.17
CA ILE A 400 53.61 11.18 -21.51
C ILE A 400 53.87 9.77 -20.98
N PHE A 401 55.06 9.21 -21.18
CA PHE A 401 55.43 7.89 -20.67
C PHE A 401 55.43 7.83 -19.14
N LEU A 402 56.00 8.83 -18.46
CA LEU A 402 55.95 8.97 -17.00
C LEU A 402 54.51 9.18 -16.49
N GLY A 403 53.68 9.90 -17.23
CA GLY A 403 52.26 10.06 -16.94
C GLY A 403 51.50 8.73 -17.03
N PHE A 404 51.75 7.95 -18.09
CA PHE A 404 51.23 6.59 -18.21
C PHE A 404 51.75 5.66 -17.11
N LEU A 405 53.02 5.76 -16.73
CA LEU A 405 53.60 4.99 -15.63
C LEU A 405 52.98 5.36 -14.28
N ASN A 406 52.73 6.65 -14.03
CA ASN A 406 52.05 7.12 -12.82
C ASN A 406 50.58 6.67 -12.78
N ILE A 407 49.87 6.77 -13.91
CA ILE A 407 48.49 6.27 -14.02
C ILE A 407 48.47 4.74 -13.85
N TYR A 408 49.42 4.02 -14.45
CA TYR A 408 49.53 2.57 -14.30
C TYR A 408 49.87 2.16 -12.86
N GLN A 409 50.79 2.86 -12.18
CA GLN A 409 51.07 2.64 -10.75
C GLN A 409 49.87 3.04 -9.87
N PHE A 410 49.13 4.09 -10.22
CA PHE A 410 47.94 4.49 -9.49
C PHE A 410 46.81 3.46 -9.64
N ILE A 411 46.57 2.96 -10.85
CA ILE A 411 45.58 1.89 -11.12
C ILE A 411 46.01 0.59 -10.47
N SER A 412 47.27 0.16 -10.64
CA SER A 412 47.81 -1.05 -9.99
C SER A 412 47.78 -0.94 -8.46
N GLY A 413 48.03 0.25 -7.91
CA GLY A 413 47.93 0.54 -6.48
C GLY A 413 46.48 0.60 -5.98
N TYR A 414 45.52 0.98 -6.83
CA TYR A 414 44.10 0.94 -6.54
C TYR A 414 43.58 -0.50 -6.53
N GLU A 415 43.93 -1.29 -7.55
CA GLU A 415 43.62 -2.71 -7.64
C GLU A 415 44.25 -3.50 -6.50
N ALA A 416 45.49 -3.19 -6.09
CA ALA A 416 46.10 -3.80 -4.92
C ALA A 416 45.39 -3.44 -3.61
N LYS A 417 44.93 -2.19 -3.44
CA LYS A 417 44.16 -1.76 -2.25
C LYS A 417 42.75 -2.35 -2.24
N GLU A 418 42.13 -2.51 -3.39
CA GLU A 418 40.80 -3.11 -3.53
C GLU A 418 40.87 -4.61 -3.30
N SER A 419 41.89 -5.29 -3.84
CA SER A 419 42.20 -6.70 -3.56
C SER A 419 42.47 -6.93 -2.06
N HIS A 420 43.22 -6.02 -1.41
CA HIS A 420 43.49 -6.13 0.03
C HIS A 420 42.24 -5.86 0.89
N LYS A 421 41.36 -4.94 0.49
CA LYS A 421 40.05 -4.72 1.13
C LYS A 421 39.12 -5.92 0.96
N ILE A 422 39.07 -6.51 -0.22
CA ILE A 422 38.26 -7.72 -0.49
C ILE A 422 38.80 -8.88 0.36
N ALA A 423 40.12 -9.09 0.41
CA ALA A 423 40.74 -10.11 1.25
C ALA A 423 40.49 -9.87 2.76
N LEU A 424 40.49 -8.63 3.23
CA LEU A 424 40.16 -8.28 4.62
C LEU A 424 38.70 -8.57 4.96
N VAL A 425 37.76 -8.23 4.05
CA VAL A 425 36.34 -8.52 4.22
C VAL A 425 36.08 -10.03 4.19
N GLU A 426 36.79 -10.76 3.34
CA GLU A 426 36.68 -12.22 3.24
C GLU A 426 37.28 -12.91 4.48
N MET A 427 38.40 -12.41 5.02
CA MET A 427 38.93 -12.86 6.31
C MET A 427 37.99 -12.54 7.47
N GLN A 428 37.34 -11.38 7.49
CA GLN A 428 36.34 -11.04 8.52
C GLN A 428 35.13 -11.97 8.45
N LYS A 429 34.57 -12.20 7.25
CA LYS A 429 33.48 -13.19 7.06
C LYS A 429 33.89 -14.59 7.50
N LYS A 430 35.13 -15.01 7.23
CA LYS A 430 35.65 -16.32 7.64
C LYS A 430 35.85 -16.40 9.16
N ARG A 431 36.21 -15.30 9.82
CA ARG A 431 36.26 -15.21 11.30
C ARG A 431 34.88 -15.25 11.93
N GLU A 432 33.89 -14.55 11.36
CA GLU A 432 32.50 -14.58 11.83
C GLU A 432 31.88 -15.97 11.66
N GLN A 433 32.10 -16.63 10.51
CA GLN A 433 31.64 -17.99 10.28
C GLN A 433 32.33 -19.00 11.21
N ASN A 434 33.61 -18.84 11.49
CA ASN A 434 34.30 -19.69 12.46
C ASN A 434 33.81 -19.41 13.89
N ALA A 435 33.56 -18.15 14.29
CA ALA A 435 32.99 -17.81 15.58
C ALA A 435 31.58 -18.41 15.77
N LEU A 436 30.75 -18.38 14.72
CA LEU A 436 29.45 -19.03 14.70
C LEU A 436 29.57 -20.56 14.81
N ARG A 437 30.55 -21.17 14.14
CA ARG A 437 30.83 -22.62 14.29
C ARG A 437 31.34 -22.98 15.69
N TYR A 438 32.15 -22.13 16.31
CA TYR A 438 32.59 -22.31 17.69
C TYR A 438 31.42 -22.19 18.66
N HIS A 439 30.57 -21.16 18.52
CA HIS A 439 29.35 -21.01 19.33
C HIS A 439 28.41 -22.21 19.20
N HIS A 440 28.19 -22.67 17.96
CA HIS A 440 27.31 -23.81 17.72
C HIS A 440 27.91 -25.12 18.28
N LYS A 441 29.25 -25.24 18.30
CA LYS A 441 29.94 -26.40 18.89
C LYS A 441 29.94 -26.36 20.42
N THR A 442 30.06 -25.19 21.05
CA THR A 442 29.90 -25.02 22.51
C THR A 442 28.47 -25.25 22.95
N GLU A 443 27.46 -24.82 22.19
CA GLU A 443 26.04 -25.13 22.50
C GLU A 443 25.75 -26.63 22.39
N ILE A 444 26.39 -27.33 21.46
CA ILE A 444 26.26 -28.80 21.35
C ILE A 444 27.04 -29.50 22.47
N GLU A 445 28.21 -29.02 22.87
CA GLU A 445 28.99 -29.58 23.99
C GLU A 445 28.34 -29.30 25.36
N GLU A 446 27.63 -28.17 25.53
CA GLU A 446 26.80 -27.89 26.73
C GLU A 446 25.52 -28.76 26.74
N ALA A 447 24.89 -28.99 25.59
CA ALA A 447 23.72 -29.88 25.48
C ALA A 447 24.05 -31.37 25.67
N VAL A 448 25.32 -31.78 25.49
CA VAL A 448 25.78 -33.17 25.71
C VAL A 448 26.27 -33.39 27.15
N ASN A 449 26.56 -32.33 27.91
CA ASN A 449 27.04 -32.41 29.29
C ASN A 449 25.99 -32.05 30.36
N GLU A 450 24.72 -31.80 30.00
CA GLU A 450 23.65 -31.78 31.00
C GLU A 450 23.44 -33.22 31.52
N PRO A 451 23.70 -33.48 32.82
CA PRO A 451 23.50 -34.80 33.38
C PRO A 451 22.00 -35.06 33.47
N SER A 452 21.58 -36.21 32.92
CA SER A 452 20.23 -36.72 33.05
C SER A 452 19.91 -36.98 34.53
N GLU A 453 19.29 -36.00 35.20
CA GLU A 453 18.56 -36.25 36.42
C GLU A 453 17.11 -36.62 36.10
N LYS A 454 16.83 -37.90 36.39
CA LYS A 454 15.53 -38.60 36.53
C LYS A 454 14.93 -39.26 35.30
#